data_AF-A0A0A2XJD7-F1
#
_entry.id   AF-A0A0A2XJD7-F1
#
_cell.length_a   1.000
_cell.length_b   1.000
_cell.length_c   1.000
_cell.angle_alpha   90.00
_cell.angle_beta   90.00
_cell.angle_gamma   90.00
#
_symmetry.space_group_name_H-M   'P 1'
#
loop_
_entity.id
_entity.type
_entity.pdbx_description
1 polymer ?
#
loop_
_entity_poly.entity_id
_entity_poly.type
_entity_poly.pdbx_seq_one_letter_code
_entity_poly.pdbx_strand_id
1 'polypeptide(L)'
;MRTVMSKKEAVYIYACKENKPLIEDKITEDDLSVIKIDEYDIKFFHDTLLSFCFFDAIIDPEKISDSISSNYWRLYFFKNTVYEQIIEVKFLPLDVAKKYENDNKTLPAAKLVYNEVQTNFDSNNTEIERIEKIDRAFTPQEQEIMSSFLRSSKTIKKEYYHKLSTHFEHIDSYGVSFFSISGLFPEKHFQRRILLTALAVAYQQVMEKLNSELKNIVTSNDKLIEIKKLKDLYIKIAKFNSLFFFKYPVKANRYIKEFWIKLDKCFYITENNNQLMNKLDNMHYILDDNFKSKLTAERENFKKQELTLINEKLDQIANHLLELTEVMSNLSKTLTVENRKPKEYQGIVGFIKRLVEYVIK
;
A
#
# COMPACT_ATOMS: atom_id res chain seq x y z
N MET A 1 12.60 53.18 -4.91
CA MET A 1 12.54 51.70 -5.03
C MET A 1 11.17 51.33 -5.57
N ARG A 2 11.06 50.79 -6.78
CA ARG A 2 9.79 50.20 -7.25
C ARG A 2 9.60 48.89 -6.49
N THR A 3 8.55 48.78 -5.69
CA THR A 3 8.16 47.54 -5.04
C THR A 3 7.88 46.50 -6.13
N VAL A 4 8.74 45.49 -6.24
CA VAL A 4 8.48 44.36 -7.14
C VAL A 4 7.28 43.62 -6.55
N MET A 5 6.15 43.63 -7.24
CA MET A 5 5.00 42.83 -6.80
C MET A 5 5.36 41.34 -6.92
N SER A 6 5.06 40.58 -5.88
CA SER A 6 5.28 39.13 -5.85
C SER A 6 3.98 38.45 -5.43
N LYS A 7 3.59 37.41 -6.17
CA LYS A 7 2.44 36.55 -5.83
C LYS A 7 2.98 35.39 -4.99
N LYS A 8 2.47 35.27 -3.76
CA LYS A 8 2.93 34.30 -2.77
C LYS A 8 1.74 33.51 -2.24
N GLU A 9 1.72 32.23 -2.55
CA GLU A 9 0.63 31.34 -2.19
C GLU A 9 1.15 30.12 -1.42
N ALA A 10 0.43 29.78 -0.38
CA ALA A 10 0.58 28.57 0.40
C ALA A 10 -0.49 27.55 -0.02
N VAL A 11 -0.08 26.30 -0.17
CA VAL A 11 -0.96 25.19 -0.51
C VAL A 11 -0.81 24.11 0.53
N TYR A 12 -1.94 23.67 1.07
CA TYR A 12 -2.01 22.59 2.06
C TYR A 12 -2.72 21.40 1.44
N ILE A 13 -2.09 20.23 1.50
CA ILE A 13 -2.69 18.97 1.08
C ILE A 13 -3.10 18.19 2.33
N TYR A 14 -4.38 17.83 2.40
CA TYR A 14 -4.97 17.04 3.46
C TYR A 14 -5.43 15.70 2.93
N ALA A 15 -5.15 14.66 3.72
CA ALA A 15 -5.55 13.31 3.43
C ALA A 15 -6.79 13.00 4.29
N CYS A 16 -7.96 12.83 3.67
CA CYS A 16 -9.20 12.60 4.40
C CYS A 16 -9.18 11.23 5.06
N LYS A 17 -9.56 11.17 6.34
CA LYS A 17 -9.75 9.89 7.04
C LYS A 17 -11.13 9.34 6.71
N GLU A 18 -11.22 8.01 6.58
CA GLU A 18 -12.48 7.30 6.32
C GLU A 18 -13.23 7.73 5.05
N ASN A 19 -12.54 8.36 4.07
CA ASN A 19 -13.15 8.93 2.88
C ASN A 19 -14.29 9.90 3.19
N LYS A 20 -14.19 10.62 4.32
CA LYS A 20 -15.09 11.73 4.64
C LYS A 20 -14.39 13.06 4.35
N PRO A 21 -15.00 13.94 3.54
CA PRO A 21 -14.46 15.28 3.33
C PRO A 21 -14.28 16.01 4.66
N LEU A 22 -13.23 16.81 4.82
CA LEU A 22 -13.06 17.65 6.03
C LEU A 22 -14.00 18.85 6.00
N ILE A 23 -14.44 19.25 4.81
CA ILE A 23 -15.45 20.30 4.61
C ILE A 23 -16.79 19.62 4.36
N GLU A 24 -17.63 19.54 5.40
CA GLU A 24 -19.02 19.08 5.35
C GLU A 24 -20.01 20.16 4.90
N ASP A 25 -19.52 21.35 4.50
CA ASP A 25 -20.41 22.43 4.07
C ASP A 25 -21.31 21.94 2.93
N LYS A 26 -22.55 22.46 2.90
CA LYS A 26 -23.58 22.20 1.89
C LYS A 26 -23.13 22.70 0.51
N ILE A 27 -22.07 22.12 -0.01
CA ILE A 27 -21.57 22.32 -1.37
C ILE A 27 -22.59 21.63 -2.26
N THR A 28 -23.33 22.43 -3.01
CA THR A 28 -24.27 21.94 -4.01
C THR A 28 -23.50 21.50 -5.25
N GLU A 29 -24.08 20.62 -6.08
CA GLU A 29 -23.43 20.21 -7.34
C GLU A 29 -23.12 21.41 -8.25
N ASP A 30 -23.86 22.52 -8.09
CA ASP A 30 -23.67 23.78 -8.82
C ASP A 30 -22.39 24.55 -8.41
N ASP A 31 -21.81 24.26 -7.24
CA ASP A 31 -20.57 24.89 -6.73
C ASP A 31 -19.28 24.18 -7.22
N LEU A 32 -19.43 23.05 -7.92
CA LEU A 32 -18.33 22.22 -8.38
C LEU A 32 -17.95 22.59 -9.82
N SER A 33 -16.68 22.95 -10.00
CA SER A 33 -16.09 23.11 -11.33
C SER A 33 -15.04 22.03 -11.57
N VAL A 34 -15.08 21.37 -12.73
CA VAL A 34 -14.05 20.39 -13.10
C VAL A 34 -12.71 21.12 -13.22
N ILE A 35 -11.68 20.61 -12.53
CA ILE A 35 -10.34 21.20 -12.59
C ILE A 35 -9.78 21.03 -14.00
N LYS A 36 -9.39 22.16 -14.60
CA LYS A 36 -8.69 22.23 -15.88
C LYS A 36 -7.29 22.79 -15.68
N ILE A 37 -6.32 22.22 -16.38
CA ILE A 37 -4.96 22.77 -16.48
C ILE A 37 -4.73 23.09 -17.96
N ASP A 38 -4.29 24.31 -18.26
CA ASP A 38 -4.14 24.81 -19.64
C ASP A 38 -5.45 24.98 -20.42
N GLU A 39 -6.59 25.23 -19.76
CA GLU A 39 -7.94 25.21 -20.40
C GLU A 39 -8.38 23.83 -20.90
N TYR A 40 -7.53 22.82 -20.71
CA TYR A 40 -7.77 21.43 -21.07
C TYR A 40 -8.01 20.58 -19.82
N ASP A 41 -8.65 19.43 -20.04
CA ASP A 41 -8.72 18.40 -19.01
C ASP A 41 -7.32 17.89 -18.65
N ILE A 42 -7.16 17.41 -17.43
CA ILE A 42 -5.92 16.84 -16.94
C ILE A 42 -5.61 15.55 -17.72
N LYS A 43 -4.65 15.62 -18.66
CA LYS A 43 -4.30 14.52 -19.56
C LYS A 43 -2.87 13.98 -19.38
N PHE A 44 -2.11 14.54 -18.44
CA PHE A 44 -0.70 14.18 -18.28
C PHE A 44 -0.47 12.92 -17.45
N PHE A 45 -1.45 12.43 -16.71
CA PHE A 45 -1.42 11.10 -16.09
C PHE A 45 -1.70 9.99 -17.11
N HIS A 46 -1.34 8.75 -16.80
CA HIS A 46 -1.76 7.60 -17.62
C HIS A 46 -3.29 7.47 -17.69
N ASP A 47 -3.83 7.08 -18.85
CA ASP A 47 -5.28 6.99 -19.08
C ASP A 47 -5.95 5.99 -18.12
N THR A 48 -5.27 4.87 -17.86
CA THR A 48 -5.72 3.88 -16.87
C THR A 48 -5.92 4.53 -15.50
N LEU A 49 -4.98 5.35 -15.03
CA LEU A 49 -5.11 6.05 -13.74
C LEU A 49 -6.24 7.10 -13.79
N LEU A 50 -6.28 7.92 -14.86
CA LEU A 50 -7.26 8.98 -15.02
C LEU A 50 -8.71 8.48 -15.03
N SER A 51 -8.95 7.28 -15.57
CA SER A 51 -10.30 6.69 -15.58
C SER A 51 -10.88 6.42 -14.19
N PHE A 52 -10.03 6.46 -13.14
CA PHE A 52 -10.42 6.32 -11.73
C PHE A 52 -10.12 7.59 -10.93
N CYS A 53 -9.96 8.73 -11.60
CA CYS A 53 -9.76 10.02 -10.97
C CYS A 53 -10.95 10.94 -11.21
N PHE A 54 -11.23 11.81 -10.24
CA PHE A 54 -12.21 12.87 -10.38
C PHE A 54 -11.72 14.09 -9.60
N PHE A 55 -11.69 15.25 -10.25
CA PHE A 55 -10.97 16.42 -9.73
C PHE A 55 -11.88 17.65 -9.82
N ASP A 56 -12.32 18.14 -8.66
CA ASP A 56 -13.20 19.29 -8.56
C ASP A 56 -12.53 20.46 -7.84
N ALA A 57 -12.84 21.65 -8.31
CA ALA A 57 -12.52 22.92 -7.72
C ALA A 57 -13.81 23.48 -7.11
N ILE A 58 -13.77 23.76 -5.80
CA ILE A 58 -14.85 24.42 -5.07
C ILE A 58 -14.52 25.90 -5.06
N ILE A 59 -15.34 26.67 -5.78
CA ILE A 59 -15.20 28.11 -5.88
C ILE A 59 -16.01 28.73 -4.74
N ASP A 60 -15.34 29.53 -3.91
CA ASP A 60 -16.02 30.35 -2.90
C ASP A 60 -16.58 31.59 -3.62
N PRO A 61 -17.92 31.70 -3.80
CA PRO A 61 -18.52 32.78 -4.59
C PRO A 61 -18.28 34.17 -3.99
N GLU A 62 -17.92 34.28 -2.70
CA GLU A 62 -17.61 35.54 -2.03
C GLU A 62 -16.14 35.97 -2.19
N LYS A 63 -15.26 35.10 -2.72
CA LYS A 63 -13.81 35.35 -2.84
C LYS A 63 -13.30 35.15 -4.26
N ILE A 64 -13.96 35.80 -5.22
CA ILE A 64 -13.45 35.95 -6.58
C ILE A 64 -12.25 36.92 -6.50
N SER A 65 -11.05 36.37 -6.35
CA SER A 65 -9.80 37.12 -6.55
C SER A 65 -8.99 36.43 -7.65
N ASP A 66 -8.27 37.22 -8.45
CA ASP A 66 -7.49 36.83 -9.64
C ASP A 66 -6.26 35.94 -9.36
N SER A 67 -6.32 35.10 -8.31
CA SER A 67 -5.27 34.18 -7.89
C SER A 67 -5.48 32.78 -8.49
N ILE A 68 -4.50 31.88 -8.33
CA ILE A 68 -4.44 30.55 -9.02
C ILE A 68 -5.64 29.61 -8.74
N SER A 69 -6.56 30.01 -7.86
CA SER A 69 -7.30 29.08 -7.03
C SER A 69 -8.77 29.46 -6.88
N SER A 70 -9.65 28.57 -7.36
CA SER A 70 -10.72 28.10 -6.47
C SER A 70 -10.08 27.82 -5.10
N ASN A 71 -10.58 28.40 -4.02
CA ASN A 71 -9.94 28.34 -2.70
C ASN A 71 -9.64 26.92 -2.21
N TYR A 72 -10.25 25.93 -2.86
CA TYR A 72 -10.17 24.56 -2.49
C TYR A 72 -10.32 23.61 -3.67
N TRP A 73 -9.51 22.54 -3.70
CA TRP A 73 -9.71 21.40 -4.60
C TRP A 73 -10.07 20.15 -3.81
N ARG A 74 -10.95 19.35 -4.38
CA ARG A 74 -11.26 18.00 -3.93
C ARG A 74 -10.84 17.02 -5.01
N LEU A 75 -9.89 16.16 -4.68
CA LEU A 75 -9.25 15.24 -5.60
C LEU A 75 -9.57 13.81 -5.17
N TYR A 76 -10.31 13.10 -6.01
CA TYR A 76 -10.59 11.68 -5.83
C TYR A 76 -9.58 10.89 -6.64
N PHE A 77 -8.86 10.00 -5.96
CA PHE A 77 -7.99 9.01 -6.59
C PHE A 77 -8.55 7.61 -6.36
N PHE A 78 -8.41 6.74 -7.36
CA PHE A 78 -8.88 5.35 -7.32
C PHE A 78 -10.40 5.24 -7.04
N LYS A 79 -11.18 6.19 -7.55
CA LYS A 79 -12.63 6.32 -7.33
C LYS A 79 -13.38 5.05 -7.73
N ASN A 80 -14.44 4.72 -7.01
CA ASN A 80 -15.27 3.51 -7.21
C ASN A 80 -14.49 2.20 -6.96
N THR A 81 -13.44 2.25 -6.14
CA THR A 81 -12.69 1.06 -5.74
C THR A 81 -12.51 1.01 -4.23
N VAL A 82 -12.09 -0.15 -3.71
CA VAL A 82 -11.75 -0.31 -2.29
C VAL A 82 -10.52 0.52 -1.88
N TYR A 83 -9.79 1.09 -2.84
CA TYR A 83 -8.60 1.91 -2.63
C TYR A 83 -8.90 3.41 -2.72
N GLU A 84 -10.16 3.82 -2.95
CA GLU A 84 -10.54 5.22 -3.11
C GLU A 84 -9.96 6.09 -2.01
N GLN A 85 -9.27 7.16 -2.40
CA GLN A 85 -8.73 8.19 -1.52
C GLN A 85 -9.29 9.55 -1.91
N ILE A 86 -9.69 10.32 -0.91
CA ILE A 86 -10.10 11.71 -1.07
C ILE A 86 -8.99 12.60 -0.51
N ILE A 87 -8.43 13.42 -1.38
CA ILE A 87 -7.38 14.38 -1.06
C ILE A 87 -7.95 15.79 -1.23
N GLU A 88 -7.77 16.62 -0.22
CA GLU A 88 -8.25 17.99 -0.22
C GLU A 88 -7.07 18.94 -0.28
N VAL A 89 -7.17 19.93 -1.16
CA VAL A 89 -6.12 20.92 -1.37
C VAL A 89 -6.68 22.28 -1.03
N LYS A 90 -6.04 22.99 -0.11
CA LYS A 90 -6.45 24.34 0.27
C LYS A 90 -5.40 25.35 -0.15
N PHE A 91 -5.86 26.42 -0.77
CA PHE A 91 -5.03 27.53 -1.23
C PHE A 91 -5.22 28.72 -0.29
N LEU A 92 -4.12 29.34 0.14
CA LEU A 92 -4.13 30.50 1.01
C LEU A 92 -3.05 31.49 0.59
N PRO A 93 -3.30 32.81 0.67
CA PRO A 93 -2.23 33.80 0.65
C PRO A 93 -1.20 33.48 1.75
N LEU A 94 0.09 33.60 1.43
CA LEU A 94 1.18 33.16 2.32
C LEU A 94 1.20 33.89 3.67
N ASP A 95 0.79 35.14 3.70
CA ASP A 95 0.64 35.98 4.91
C ASP A 95 -0.48 35.48 5.84
N VAL A 96 -1.55 34.92 5.28
CA VAL A 96 -2.67 34.33 6.02
C VAL A 96 -2.34 32.91 6.52
N ALA A 97 -1.48 32.19 5.80
CA ALA A 97 -1.16 30.79 6.05
C ALA A 97 -0.62 30.51 7.46
N LYS A 98 0.21 31.40 8.02
CA LYS A 98 0.75 31.27 9.38
C LYS A 98 -0.33 31.30 10.45
N LYS A 99 -1.31 32.19 10.32
CA LYS A 99 -2.44 32.29 11.26
C LYS A 99 -3.28 31.01 11.17
N TYR A 100 -3.52 30.55 9.95
CA TYR A 100 -4.27 29.33 9.70
C TYR A 100 -3.64 28.08 10.32
N GLU A 101 -2.30 27.93 10.29
CA GLU A 101 -1.61 26.81 10.95
C GLU A 101 -1.79 26.78 12.47
N ASN A 102 -1.91 27.95 13.10
CA ASN A 102 -2.13 28.03 14.55
C ASN A 102 -3.58 27.71 14.92
N ASP A 103 -4.54 28.10 14.07
CA ASP A 103 -5.97 27.96 14.34
C ASP A 103 -6.49 26.55 13.97
N ASN A 104 -5.86 25.87 13.01
CA ASN A 104 -6.30 24.57 12.54
C ASN A 104 -5.67 23.40 13.32
N LYS A 105 -6.51 22.52 13.87
CA LYS A 105 -6.06 21.32 14.62
C LYS A 105 -5.59 20.19 13.71
N THR A 106 -5.95 20.20 12.43
CA THR A 106 -5.62 19.11 11.50
C THR A 106 -4.28 19.41 10.82
N LEU A 107 -3.32 18.51 10.99
CA LEU A 107 -2.02 18.60 10.33
C LEU A 107 -2.17 18.24 8.83
N PRO A 108 -1.58 19.03 7.91
CA PRO A 108 -1.54 18.68 6.50
C PRO A 108 -0.61 17.47 6.27
N ALA A 109 -0.95 16.66 5.27
CA ALA A 109 -0.11 15.56 4.81
C ALA A 109 1.09 16.05 3.99
N ALA A 110 0.94 17.18 3.29
CA ALA A 110 2.03 17.86 2.60
C ALA A 110 1.77 19.36 2.49
N LYS A 111 2.83 20.16 2.40
CA LYS A 111 2.78 21.60 2.17
C LYS A 111 3.46 21.97 0.86
N LEU A 112 2.90 22.91 0.11
CA LEU A 112 3.57 23.49 -1.04
C LEU A 112 3.54 25.02 -0.95
N VAL A 113 4.59 25.66 -1.43
CA VAL A 113 4.67 27.12 -1.51
C VAL A 113 5.01 27.54 -2.93
N TYR A 114 4.21 28.47 -3.43
CA TYR A 114 4.40 29.12 -4.71
C TYR A 114 4.82 30.57 -4.50
N ASN A 115 5.88 30.96 -5.21
CA ASN A 115 6.38 32.32 -5.18
C ASN A 115 6.72 32.76 -6.60
N GLU A 116 5.97 33.74 -7.08
CA GLU A 116 6.16 34.35 -8.39
C GLU A 116 6.60 35.79 -8.21
N VAL A 117 7.76 36.12 -8.78
CA VAL A 117 8.26 37.49 -8.78
C VAL A 117 7.96 38.14 -10.12
N GLN A 118 7.29 39.29 -10.10
CA GLN A 118 6.97 40.00 -11.33
C GLN A 118 8.24 40.63 -11.91
N THR A 119 8.58 40.27 -13.15
CA THR A 119 9.73 40.85 -13.86
C THR A 119 9.34 41.17 -15.29
N ASN A 120 10.04 42.13 -15.92
CA ASN A 120 9.85 42.47 -17.34
C ASN A 120 10.32 41.30 -18.21
N PHE A 121 9.48 40.31 -18.44
CA PHE A 121 9.80 39.14 -19.25
C PHE A 121 9.73 39.47 -20.74
N ASP A 122 10.82 39.17 -21.45
CA ASP A 122 10.85 39.20 -22.92
C ASP A 122 10.76 37.76 -23.43
N SER A 123 9.78 37.50 -24.29
CA SER A 123 9.55 36.18 -24.89
C SER A 123 10.68 35.72 -25.80
N ASN A 124 11.57 36.64 -26.23
CA ASN A 124 12.70 36.33 -27.10
C ASN A 124 13.95 35.86 -26.35
N ASN A 125 13.92 35.82 -25.02
CA ASN A 125 15.07 35.37 -24.22
C ASN A 125 15.43 33.90 -24.50
N THR A 126 16.71 33.63 -24.73
CA THR A 126 17.27 32.28 -24.80
C THR A 126 17.05 31.52 -23.48
N GLU A 127 17.19 30.20 -23.51
CA GLU A 127 17.08 29.38 -22.29
C GLU A 127 18.08 29.80 -21.20
N ILE A 128 19.31 30.13 -21.60
CA ILE A 128 20.38 30.56 -20.68
C ILE A 128 20.00 31.89 -20.02
N GLU A 129 19.56 32.88 -20.81
CA GLU A 129 19.13 34.19 -20.29
C GLU A 129 17.94 34.05 -19.32
N ARG A 130 17.01 33.14 -19.60
CA ARG A 130 15.88 32.83 -18.71
C ARG A 130 16.36 32.28 -17.37
N ILE A 131 17.27 31.30 -17.39
CA ILE A 131 17.83 30.70 -16.18
C ILE A 131 18.56 31.75 -15.35
N GLU A 132 19.42 32.57 -15.97
CA GLU A 132 20.17 33.63 -15.27
C GLU A 132 19.25 34.68 -14.66
N LYS A 133 18.15 34.99 -15.34
CA LYS A 133 17.17 35.94 -14.81
C LYS A 133 16.41 35.39 -13.61
N ILE A 134 15.97 34.13 -13.67
CA ILE A 134 15.35 33.45 -12.52
C ILE A 134 16.36 33.37 -11.37
N ASP A 135 17.61 33.01 -11.64
CA ASP A 135 18.64 32.89 -10.61
C ASP A 135 18.91 34.22 -9.91
N ARG A 136 18.97 35.34 -10.67
CA ARG A 136 19.09 36.70 -10.11
C ARG A 136 17.86 37.12 -9.31
N ALA A 137 16.66 36.74 -9.76
CA ALA A 137 15.42 37.04 -9.05
C ALA A 137 15.25 36.20 -7.77
N PHE A 138 15.86 35.00 -7.72
CA PHE A 138 15.81 34.14 -6.55
C PHE A 138 16.81 34.59 -5.48
N THR A 139 16.42 35.62 -4.75
CA THR A 139 17.22 36.24 -3.68
C THR A 139 17.22 35.39 -2.40
N PRO A 140 18.19 35.61 -1.49
CA PRO A 140 18.18 34.98 -0.16
C PRO A 140 16.87 35.22 0.61
N GLN A 141 16.26 36.39 0.46
CA GLN A 141 14.99 36.70 1.11
C GLN A 141 13.86 35.78 0.61
N GLU A 142 13.75 35.58 -0.71
CA GLU A 142 12.74 34.69 -1.28
C GLU A 142 12.97 33.22 -0.87
N GLN A 143 14.23 32.79 -0.87
CA GLN A 143 14.62 31.47 -0.36
C GLN A 143 14.24 31.29 1.12
N GLU A 144 14.51 32.28 1.98
CA GLU A 144 14.20 32.21 3.40
C GLU A 144 12.70 32.13 3.68
N ILE A 145 11.88 32.88 2.92
CA ILE A 145 10.43 32.86 3.04
C ILE A 145 9.90 31.45 2.76
N MET A 146 10.31 30.86 1.63
CA MET A 146 9.86 29.54 1.22
C MET A 146 10.37 28.44 2.16
N SER A 147 11.62 28.55 2.60
CA SER A 147 12.24 27.65 3.58
C SER A 147 11.47 27.65 4.91
N SER A 148 11.17 28.85 5.41
CA SER A 148 10.45 29.04 6.68
C SER A 148 9.03 28.50 6.61
N PHE A 149 8.36 28.58 5.46
CA PHE A 149 7.02 28.01 5.30
C PHE A 149 7.06 26.47 5.34
N LEU A 150 7.97 25.84 4.60
CA LEU A 150 8.02 24.38 4.51
C LEU A 150 8.48 23.71 5.79
N ARG A 151 9.56 24.21 6.40
CA ARG A 151 10.24 23.55 7.55
C ARG A 151 10.14 24.31 8.87
N SER A 152 9.44 25.44 8.91
CA SER A 152 9.48 26.36 10.07
C SER A 152 10.91 26.81 10.43
N SER A 153 11.84 26.74 9.48
CA SER A 153 13.26 27.07 9.65
C SER A 153 13.89 27.57 8.33
N LYS A 154 15.04 28.25 8.41
CA LYS A 154 15.75 28.81 7.24
C LYS A 154 16.86 27.88 6.70
N THR A 155 16.62 26.57 6.77
CA THR A 155 17.64 25.53 6.53
C THR A 155 17.79 25.16 5.05
N ILE A 156 16.73 25.27 4.25
CA ILE A 156 16.77 25.00 2.81
C ILE A 156 17.48 26.15 2.08
N LYS A 157 18.78 25.99 1.82
CA LYS A 157 19.62 26.90 1.02
C LYS A 157 19.38 26.80 -0.49
N LYS A 158 19.83 27.81 -1.24
CA LYS A 158 19.59 27.96 -2.70
C LYS A 158 20.18 26.79 -3.51
N GLU A 159 21.30 26.23 -3.09
CA GLU A 159 21.95 25.06 -3.71
C GLU A 159 21.13 23.78 -3.64
N TYR A 160 20.16 23.67 -2.73
CA TYR A 160 19.24 22.53 -2.69
C TYR A 160 18.08 22.66 -3.68
N TYR A 161 17.92 23.81 -4.34
CA TYR A 161 16.93 23.99 -5.38
C TYR A 161 17.45 23.48 -6.71
N HIS A 162 16.64 22.67 -7.37
CA HIS A 162 16.89 22.27 -8.74
C HIS A 162 16.51 23.42 -9.68
N LYS A 163 17.48 23.84 -10.49
CA LYS A 163 17.33 24.94 -11.43
C LYS A 163 16.79 24.42 -12.75
N LEU A 164 15.63 24.93 -13.16
CA LEU A 164 15.03 24.66 -14.47
C LEU A 164 14.88 25.99 -15.23
N SER A 165 14.64 25.88 -16.54
CA SER A 165 14.53 27.05 -17.42
C SER A 165 13.30 27.93 -17.18
N THR A 166 12.32 27.44 -16.40
CA THR A 166 11.10 28.18 -16.07
C THR A 166 10.92 28.48 -14.59
N HIS A 167 11.61 27.76 -13.71
CA HIS A 167 11.42 27.85 -12.26
C HIS A 167 12.57 27.18 -11.51
N PHE A 168 12.65 27.46 -10.21
CA PHE A 168 13.43 26.70 -9.26
C PHE A 168 12.48 25.88 -8.40
N GLU A 169 12.80 24.61 -8.19
CA GLU A 169 11.99 23.74 -7.33
C GLU A 169 12.85 23.02 -6.29
N HIS A 170 12.30 22.84 -5.10
CA HIS A 170 12.85 21.98 -4.05
C HIS A 170 11.77 21.04 -3.56
N ILE A 171 12.15 19.79 -3.27
CA ILE A 171 11.25 18.75 -2.78
C ILE A 171 11.94 18.08 -1.60
N ASP A 172 11.20 17.91 -0.52
CA ASP A 172 11.61 17.12 0.64
C ASP A 172 10.41 16.40 1.28
N SER A 173 10.61 15.84 2.48
CA SER A 173 9.57 15.14 3.22
C SER A 173 8.45 16.04 3.75
N TYR A 174 8.64 17.37 3.81
CA TYR A 174 7.63 18.34 4.25
C TYR A 174 6.79 18.84 3.07
N GLY A 175 7.38 18.88 1.87
CA GLY A 175 6.65 19.04 0.62
C GLY A 175 7.46 19.77 -0.45
N VAL A 176 6.88 20.81 -1.07
CA VAL A 176 7.41 21.38 -2.33
C VAL A 176 7.55 22.89 -2.27
N SER A 177 8.71 23.39 -2.68
CA SER A 177 8.98 24.80 -2.91
C SER A 177 9.02 25.08 -4.41
N PHE A 178 8.28 26.06 -4.90
CA PHE A 178 8.26 26.43 -6.31
C PHE A 178 8.43 27.94 -6.51
N PHE A 179 9.59 28.35 -7.02
CA PHE A 179 9.93 29.73 -7.29
C PHE A 179 9.95 30.00 -8.79
N SER A 180 9.33 31.08 -9.24
CA SER A 180 9.30 31.44 -10.66
C SER A 180 9.25 32.95 -10.88
N ILE A 181 9.38 33.35 -12.15
CA ILE A 181 9.16 34.73 -12.56
C ILE A 181 7.96 34.81 -13.51
N SER A 182 7.28 35.95 -13.51
CA SER A 182 6.11 36.19 -14.36
C SER A 182 6.42 36.05 -15.85
N GLY A 183 5.48 35.48 -16.63
CA GLY A 183 5.57 35.36 -18.09
C GLY A 183 6.07 34.00 -18.62
N LEU A 184 6.34 33.03 -17.74
CA LEU A 184 6.83 31.69 -18.10
C LEU A 184 5.81 30.56 -17.90
N PHE A 185 4.51 30.89 -17.92
CA PHE A 185 3.40 29.97 -17.57
C PHE A 185 3.61 29.17 -16.25
N PRO A 186 4.13 29.79 -15.17
CA PRO A 186 4.57 29.06 -13.99
C PRO A 186 3.43 28.40 -13.21
N GLU A 187 2.25 29.02 -13.22
CA GLU A 187 1.04 28.54 -12.54
C GLU A 187 0.65 27.11 -12.96
N LYS A 188 0.56 26.86 -14.26
CA LYS A 188 0.21 25.52 -14.81
C LYS A 188 1.22 24.47 -14.40
N HIS A 189 2.49 24.85 -14.38
CA HIS A 189 3.56 23.99 -13.91
C HIS A 189 3.42 23.66 -12.43
N PHE A 190 3.08 24.64 -11.59
CA PHE A 190 2.85 24.46 -10.17
C PHE A 190 1.61 23.59 -9.87
N GLN A 191 0.49 23.83 -10.56
CA GLN A 191 -0.73 23.02 -10.46
C GLN A 191 -0.47 21.52 -10.72
N ARG A 192 0.38 21.20 -11.71
CA ARG A 192 0.81 19.81 -11.97
C ARG A 192 1.60 19.21 -10.80
N ARG A 193 2.40 20.01 -10.08
CA ARG A 193 3.11 19.55 -8.87
C ARG A 193 2.14 19.25 -7.74
N ILE A 194 1.13 20.10 -7.54
CA ILE A 194 0.06 19.85 -6.55
C ILE A 194 -0.59 18.49 -6.81
N LEU A 195 -1.01 18.21 -8.04
CA LEU A 195 -1.65 16.94 -8.40
C LEU A 195 -0.72 15.73 -8.18
N LEU A 196 0.58 15.86 -8.47
CA LEU A 196 1.54 14.79 -8.24
C LEU A 196 1.81 14.55 -6.76
N THR A 197 1.97 15.61 -5.97
CA THR A 197 2.10 15.50 -4.52
C THR A 197 0.84 14.90 -3.90
N ALA A 198 -0.35 15.29 -4.37
CA ALA A 198 -1.61 14.70 -3.94
C ALA A 198 -1.70 13.20 -4.27
N LEU A 199 -1.27 12.79 -5.47
CA LEU A 199 -1.21 11.37 -5.85
C LEU A 199 -0.22 10.59 -4.96
N ALA A 200 0.93 11.17 -4.62
CA ALA A 200 1.88 10.55 -3.70
C ALA A 200 1.28 10.31 -2.31
N VAL A 201 0.57 11.31 -1.78
CA VAL A 201 -0.16 11.18 -0.50
C VAL A 201 -1.23 10.09 -0.62
N ALA A 202 -1.99 10.05 -1.72
CA ALA A 202 -2.99 8.99 -1.96
C ALA A 202 -2.36 7.59 -1.97
N TYR A 203 -1.19 7.42 -2.61
CA TYR A 203 -0.46 6.14 -2.55
C TYR A 203 -0.04 5.79 -1.13
N GLN A 204 0.50 6.74 -0.37
CA GLN A 204 0.87 6.47 1.03
C GLN A 204 -0.33 6.00 1.86
N GLN A 205 -1.49 6.64 1.74
CA GLN A 205 -2.70 6.23 2.46
C GLN A 205 -3.14 4.81 2.09
N VAL A 206 -3.09 4.44 0.80
CA VAL A 206 -3.40 3.08 0.38
C VAL A 206 -2.43 2.08 1.00
N MET A 207 -1.12 2.38 0.98
CA MET A 207 -0.11 1.50 1.59
C MET A 207 -0.28 1.38 3.10
N GLU A 208 -0.63 2.46 3.80
CA GLU A 208 -0.92 2.44 5.24
C GLU A 208 -2.16 1.58 5.56
N LYS A 209 -3.22 1.72 4.75
CA LYS A 209 -4.43 0.91 4.87
C LYS A 209 -4.12 -0.58 4.69
N LEU A 210 -3.38 -0.93 3.64
CA LEU A 210 -3.01 -2.32 3.35
C LEU A 210 -2.07 -2.90 4.41
N ASN A 211 -1.11 -2.12 4.92
CA ASN A 211 -0.28 -2.51 6.06
C ASN A 211 -1.11 -2.74 7.33
N SER A 212 -2.12 -1.91 7.57
CA SER A 212 -3.03 -2.07 8.71
C SER A 212 -3.89 -3.33 8.57
N GLU A 213 -4.39 -3.63 7.37
CA GLU A 213 -5.06 -4.90 7.07
C GLU A 213 -4.13 -6.10 7.34
N LEU A 214 -2.89 -6.06 6.85
CA LEU A 214 -1.89 -7.10 7.10
C LEU A 214 -1.66 -7.32 8.61
N LYS A 215 -1.45 -6.23 9.35
CA LYS A 215 -1.24 -6.29 10.81
C LYS A 215 -2.41 -6.98 11.51
N ASN A 216 -3.64 -6.62 11.15
CA ASN A 216 -4.84 -7.20 11.75
C ASN A 216 -5.01 -8.69 11.43
N ILE A 217 -4.59 -9.13 10.24
CA ILE A 217 -4.63 -10.54 9.85
C ILE A 217 -3.63 -11.34 10.68
N VAL A 218 -2.39 -10.86 10.78
CA VAL A 218 -1.29 -11.54 11.49
C VAL A 218 -1.54 -11.64 13.00
N THR A 219 -2.32 -10.72 13.58
CA THR A 219 -2.69 -10.78 15.00
C THR A 219 -3.94 -11.63 15.28
N SER A 220 -4.52 -12.29 14.27
CA SER A 220 -5.74 -13.08 14.46
C SER A 220 -5.45 -14.49 14.99
N ASN A 221 -6.35 -15.03 15.82
CA ASN A 221 -6.13 -16.31 16.52
C ASN A 221 -6.50 -17.56 15.69
N ASP A 222 -7.07 -17.40 14.50
CA ASP A 222 -7.50 -18.52 13.64
C ASP A 222 -6.64 -18.61 12.38
N LYS A 223 -5.73 -19.61 12.37
CA LYS A 223 -4.74 -19.82 11.30
C LYS A 223 -5.35 -20.15 9.93
N LEU A 224 -6.48 -20.86 9.88
CA LEU A 224 -7.11 -21.20 8.59
C LEU A 224 -7.74 -19.97 7.95
N ILE A 225 -8.39 -19.15 8.78
CA ILE A 225 -8.96 -17.87 8.36
C ILE A 225 -7.84 -16.90 7.98
N GLU A 226 -6.71 -16.92 8.69
CA GLU A 226 -5.53 -16.09 8.43
C GLU A 226 -4.94 -16.33 7.04
N ILE A 227 -4.67 -17.59 6.65
CA ILE A 227 -4.11 -17.92 5.33
C ILE A 227 -5.02 -17.44 4.20
N LYS A 228 -6.33 -17.67 4.32
CA LYS A 228 -7.29 -17.21 3.31
C LYS A 228 -7.29 -15.68 3.20
N LYS A 229 -7.30 -14.97 4.33
CA LYS A 229 -7.26 -13.51 4.37
C LYS A 229 -5.95 -12.94 3.81
N LEU A 230 -4.81 -13.59 4.05
CA LEU A 230 -3.53 -13.19 3.47
C LEU A 230 -3.53 -13.35 1.95
N LYS A 231 -4.08 -14.45 1.43
CA LYS A 231 -4.25 -14.64 -0.01
C LYS A 231 -5.16 -13.58 -0.62
N ASP A 232 -6.27 -13.25 0.05
CA ASP A 232 -7.17 -12.19 -0.40
C ASP A 232 -6.47 -10.82 -0.39
N LEU A 233 -5.65 -10.54 0.64
CA LEU A 233 -4.83 -9.33 0.69
C LEU A 233 -3.79 -9.30 -0.44
N TYR A 234 -3.14 -10.42 -0.74
CA TYR A 234 -2.20 -10.53 -1.87
C TYR A 234 -2.87 -10.17 -3.19
N ILE A 235 -4.06 -10.72 -3.44
CA ILE A 235 -4.85 -10.40 -4.65
C ILE A 235 -5.21 -8.91 -4.67
N LYS A 236 -5.58 -8.32 -3.52
CA LYS A 236 -5.85 -6.87 -3.45
C LYS A 236 -4.62 -6.05 -3.80
N ILE A 237 -3.44 -6.36 -3.25
CA ILE A 237 -2.23 -5.57 -3.53
C ILE A 237 -1.81 -5.75 -4.99
N ALA A 238 -1.86 -6.97 -5.52
CA ALA A 238 -1.55 -7.26 -6.91
C ALA A 238 -2.47 -6.48 -7.87
N LYS A 239 -3.79 -6.44 -7.59
CA LYS A 239 -4.76 -5.65 -8.37
C LYS A 239 -4.42 -4.17 -8.32
N PHE A 240 -4.17 -3.63 -7.13
CA PHE A 240 -3.78 -2.23 -6.97
C PHE A 240 -2.51 -1.91 -7.78
N ASN A 241 -1.48 -2.74 -7.66
CA ASN A 241 -0.22 -2.53 -8.37
C ASN A 241 -0.37 -2.63 -9.89
N SER A 242 -1.21 -3.54 -10.37
CA SER A 242 -1.45 -3.72 -11.81
C SER A 242 -2.22 -2.57 -12.46
N LEU A 243 -3.17 -1.95 -11.73
CA LEU A 243 -4.07 -0.95 -12.29
C LEU A 243 -3.60 0.49 -12.01
N PHE A 244 -3.01 0.71 -10.84
CA PHE A 244 -2.79 2.05 -10.31
C PHE A 244 -1.32 2.37 -10.06
N PHE A 245 -0.49 1.41 -9.65
CA PHE A 245 0.89 1.68 -9.22
C PHE A 245 1.89 1.69 -10.39
N PHE A 246 2.03 2.84 -11.04
CA PHE A 246 2.99 3.03 -12.13
C PHE A 246 4.35 3.54 -11.61
N LYS A 247 5.44 2.99 -12.13
CA LYS A 247 6.80 3.54 -11.94
C LYS A 247 6.87 5.03 -12.28
N TYR A 248 6.16 5.42 -13.34
CA TYR A 248 5.95 6.81 -13.72
C TYR A 248 4.45 6.98 -13.98
N PRO A 249 3.67 7.65 -13.11
CA PRO A 249 2.24 7.82 -13.30
C PRO A 249 1.88 8.82 -14.41
N VAL A 250 2.89 9.43 -15.05
CA VAL A 250 2.74 10.50 -16.04
C VAL A 250 3.21 10.10 -17.44
N LYS A 251 2.49 10.57 -18.46
CA LYS A 251 2.84 10.48 -19.89
C LYS A 251 4.10 11.30 -20.19
N ALA A 252 4.69 11.08 -21.36
CA ALA A 252 6.05 11.40 -21.80
C ALA A 252 6.55 12.87 -21.68
N ASN A 253 6.59 13.43 -20.47
CA ASN A 253 7.24 14.69 -20.14
C ASN A 253 8.41 14.43 -19.18
N ARG A 254 9.63 14.71 -19.64
CA ARG A 254 10.87 14.44 -18.88
C ARG A 254 10.89 15.16 -17.53
N TYR A 255 10.56 16.45 -17.49
CA TYR A 255 10.62 17.26 -16.26
C TYR A 255 9.63 16.77 -15.21
N ILE A 256 8.42 16.40 -15.64
CA ILE A 256 7.39 15.88 -14.72
C ILE A 256 7.78 14.50 -14.18
N LYS A 257 8.42 13.65 -15.02
CA LYS A 257 8.96 12.37 -14.56
C LYS A 257 10.09 12.55 -13.56
N GLU A 258 11.01 13.49 -13.80
CA GLU A 258 12.10 13.80 -12.86
C GLU A 258 11.57 14.33 -11.52
N PHE A 259 10.54 15.17 -11.54
CA PHE A 259 9.82 15.59 -10.34
C PHE A 259 9.23 14.38 -9.59
N TRP A 260 8.54 13.48 -10.29
CA TRP A 260 7.97 12.27 -9.69
C TRP A 260 9.04 11.38 -9.04
N ILE A 261 10.20 11.20 -9.67
CA ILE A 261 11.30 10.39 -9.10
C ILE A 261 11.78 10.98 -7.76
N LYS A 262 11.89 12.31 -7.67
CA LYS A 262 12.27 12.97 -6.42
C LYS A 262 11.18 12.81 -5.35
N LEU A 263 9.92 12.99 -5.76
CA LEU A 263 8.77 12.82 -4.88
C LEU A 263 8.67 11.39 -4.33
N ASP A 264 8.79 10.38 -5.20
CA ASP A 264 8.83 8.95 -4.84
C ASP A 264 9.90 8.65 -3.79
N LYS A 265 11.09 9.24 -3.93
CA LYS A 265 12.18 9.12 -2.94
C LYS A 265 11.86 9.81 -1.61
N CYS A 266 11.34 11.04 -1.64
CA CYS A 266 11.05 11.80 -0.41
C CYS A 266 9.88 11.21 0.39
N PHE A 267 8.89 10.66 -0.31
CA PHE A 267 7.69 10.05 0.27
C PHE A 267 7.81 8.53 0.42
N TYR A 268 8.96 7.94 0.05
CA TYR A 268 9.26 6.50 0.14
C TYR A 268 8.18 5.62 -0.50
N ILE A 269 7.57 6.04 -1.61
CA ILE A 269 6.36 5.40 -2.15
C ILE A 269 6.67 3.98 -2.65
N THR A 270 7.65 3.85 -3.55
CA THR A 270 8.10 2.56 -4.08
C THR A 270 8.68 1.68 -2.99
N GLU A 271 9.46 2.26 -2.08
CA GLU A 271 10.06 1.54 -0.95
C GLU A 271 8.98 0.95 -0.04
N ASN A 272 7.97 1.73 0.35
CA ASN A 272 6.88 1.26 1.20
C ASN A 272 6.05 0.16 0.53
N ASN A 273 5.79 0.27 -0.78
CA ASN A 273 5.11 -0.79 -1.53
C ASN A 273 5.93 -2.10 -1.56
N ASN A 274 7.24 -2.00 -1.83
CA ASN A 274 8.13 -3.16 -1.84
C ASN A 274 8.23 -3.79 -0.45
N GLN A 275 8.34 -3.00 0.61
CA GLN A 275 8.33 -3.51 1.97
C GLN A 275 7.03 -4.21 2.32
N LEU A 276 5.88 -3.67 1.90
CA LEU A 276 4.58 -4.30 2.10
C LEU A 276 4.50 -5.65 1.37
N MET A 277 4.92 -5.72 0.11
CA MET A 277 4.99 -6.97 -0.65
C MET A 277 5.92 -8.00 0.00
N ASN A 278 7.13 -7.58 0.38
CA ASN A 278 8.09 -8.47 1.04
C ASN A 278 7.56 -9.01 2.38
N LYS A 279 6.90 -8.17 3.19
CA LYS A 279 6.25 -8.61 4.44
C LYS A 279 5.16 -9.64 4.16
N LEU A 280 4.36 -9.42 3.12
CA LEU A 280 3.28 -10.33 2.76
C LEU A 280 3.80 -11.67 2.23
N ASP A 281 4.81 -11.66 1.37
CA ASP A 281 5.44 -12.86 0.82
C ASP A 281 6.06 -13.72 1.94
N ASN A 282 6.78 -13.08 2.85
CA ASN A 282 7.37 -13.75 4.01
C ASN A 282 6.30 -14.40 4.90
N MET A 283 5.20 -13.70 5.16
CA MET A 283 4.11 -14.23 5.98
C MET A 283 3.37 -15.39 5.30
N HIS A 284 3.11 -15.27 4.00
CA HIS A 284 2.49 -16.34 3.22
C HIS A 284 3.36 -17.61 3.23
N TYR A 285 4.68 -17.47 3.05
CA TYR A 285 5.62 -18.58 3.10
C TYR A 285 5.63 -19.26 4.47
N ILE A 286 5.77 -18.50 5.56
CA ILE A 286 5.81 -19.04 6.93
C ILE A 286 4.52 -19.79 7.28
N LEU A 287 3.35 -19.25 6.90
CA LEU A 287 2.08 -19.87 7.25
C LEU A 287 1.76 -21.09 6.40
N ASP A 288 2.12 -21.10 5.11
CA ASP A 288 1.94 -22.27 4.24
C ASP A 288 2.86 -23.44 4.67
N ASP A 289 4.13 -23.17 5.00
CA ASP A 289 5.06 -24.19 5.49
C ASP A 289 4.63 -24.76 6.86
N ASN A 290 4.21 -23.90 7.79
CA ASN A 290 3.67 -24.33 9.08
C ASN A 290 2.36 -25.13 8.92
N PHE A 291 1.54 -24.80 7.94
CA PHE A 291 0.30 -25.52 7.67
C PHE A 291 0.57 -26.89 7.06
N LYS A 292 1.44 -26.97 6.04
CA LYS A 292 1.86 -28.23 5.43
C LYS A 292 2.48 -29.18 6.44
N SER A 293 3.41 -28.69 7.26
CA SER A 293 4.06 -29.49 8.31
C SER A 293 3.07 -29.99 9.37
N LYS A 294 2.09 -29.18 9.75
CA LYS A 294 1.03 -29.60 10.69
C LYS A 294 0.12 -30.66 10.08
N LEU A 295 -0.31 -30.49 8.83
CA LEU A 295 -1.13 -31.47 8.10
C LEU A 295 -0.41 -32.80 7.91
N THR A 296 0.90 -32.78 7.64
CA THR A 296 1.70 -34.01 7.57
C THR A 296 1.79 -34.68 8.94
N ALA A 297 2.02 -33.91 10.02
CA ALA A 297 2.08 -34.46 11.37
C ALA A 297 0.73 -35.06 11.82
N GLU A 298 -0.40 -34.42 11.50
CA GLU A 298 -1.74 -34.95 11.78
C GLU A 298 -2.02 -36.24 11.00
N ARG A 299 -1.63 -36.31 9.72
CA ARG A 299 -1.75 -37.53 8.92
C ARG A 299 -0.86 -38.66 9.46
N GLU A 300 0.35 -38.35 9.90
CA GLU A 300 1.25 -39.33 10.51
C GLU A 300 0.71 -39.84 11.85
N ASN A 301 0.13 -38.96 12.67
CA ASN A 301 -0.52 -39.36 13.92
C ASN A 301 -1.74 -40.25 13.67
N PHE A 302 -2.56 -39.94 12.66
CA PHE A 302 -3.69 -40.79 12.28
C PHE A 302 -3.22 -42.19 11.84
N LYS A 303 -2.19 -42.26 10.98
CA LYS A 303 -1.58 -43.52 10.57
C LYS A 303 -1.00 -44.30 11.74
N LYS A 304 -0.35 -43.62 12.70
CA LYS A 304 0.16 -44.26 13.93
C LYS A 304 -0.96 -44.84 14.76
N GLN A 305 -2.05 -44.10 14.97
CA GLN A 305 -3.22 -44.59 15.71
C GLN A 305 -3.86 -45.82 15.04
N GLU A 306 -3.97 -45.80 13.72
CA GLU A 306 -4.49 -46.93 12.94
C GLU A 306 -3.58 -48.16 13.04
N LEU A 307 -2.26 -47.97 12.96
CA LEU A 307 -1.28 -49.03 13.20
C LEU A 307 -1.35 -49.60 14.61
N THR A 308 -1.48 -48.76 15.64
CA THR A 308 -1.65 -49.23 17.03
C THR A 308 -2.91 -50.09 17.16
N LEU A 309 -4.03 -49.66 16.58
CA LEU A 309 -5.28 -50.42 16.60
C LEU A 309 -5.16 -51.77 15.87
N ILE A 310 -4.45 -51.80 14.75
CA ILE A 310 -4.18 -53.05 14.01
C ILE A 310 -3.31 -53.99 14.87
N ASN A 311 -2.26 -53.47 15.49
CA ASN A 311 -1.39 -54.27 16.35
C ASN A 311 -2.15 -54.83 17.56
N GLU A 312 -2.99 -54.03 18.22
CA GLU A 312 -3.84 -54.51 19.33
C GLU A 312 -4.78 -55.65 18.88
N LYS A 313 -5.34 -55.56 17.67
CA LYS A 313 -6.17 -56.65 17.10
C LYS A 313 -5.35 -57.90 16.78
N LEU A 314 -4.13 -57.73 16.26
CA LEU A 314 -3.22 -58.85 16.01
C LEU A 314 -2.84 -59.56 17.31
N ASP A 315 -2.54 -58.82 18.37
CA ASP A 315 -2.26 -59.38 19.70
C ASP A 315 -3.46 -60.14 20.27
N GLN A 316 -4.68 -59.62 20.09
CA GLN A 316 -5.90 -60.33 20.48
C GLN A 316 -6.08 -61.65 19.72
N ILE A 317 -5.83 -61.65 18.41
CA ILE A 317 -5.89 -62.86 17.58
C ILE A 317 -4.82 -63.87 18.02
N ALA A 318 -3.60 -63.42 18.27
CA ALA A 318 -2.51 -64.27 18.75
C ALA A 318 -2.88 -64.94 20.09
N ASN A 319 -3.46 -64.19 21.03
CA ASN A 319 -3.93 -64.75 22.31
C ASN A 319 -5.06 -65.78 22.12
N HIS A 320 -6.06 -65.50 21.28
CA HIS A 320 -7.13 -66.47 20.99
C HIS A 320 -6.61 -67.76 20.35
N LEU A 321 -5.61 -67.64 19.46
CA LEU A 321 -4.96 -68.80 18.87
C LEU A 321 -4.20 -69.62 19.91
N LEU A 322 -3.56 -68.97 20.88
CA LEU A 322 -2.87 -69.62 21.99
C LEU A 322 -3.86 -70.40 22.88
N GLU A 323 -4.98 -69.78 23.25
CA GLU A 323 -6.06 -70.44 24.00
C GLU A 323 -6.63 -71.65 23.23
N LEU A 324 -6.86 -71.52 21.92
CA LEU A 324 -7.29 -72.64 21.08
C LEU A 324 -6.28 -73.79 21.06
N THR A 325 -4.97 -73.49 21.01
CA THR A 325 -3.95 -74.54 21.08
C THR A 325 -3.93 -75.26 22.42
N GLU A 326 -4.19 -74.55 23.52
CA GLU A 326 -4.29 -75.14 24.85
C GLU A 326 -5.53 -76.03 24.99
N VAL A 327 -6.69 -75.57 24.52
CA VAL A 327 -7.93 -76.36 24.46
C VAL A 327 -7.74 -77.62 23.62
N MET A 328 -7.13 -77.51 22.44
CA MET A 328 -6.85 -78.65 21.56
C MET A 328 -5.86 -79.64 22.18
N SER A 329 -4.85 -79.16 22.92
CA SER A 329 -3.92 -80.00 23.67
C SER A 329 -4.64 -80.78 24.78
N ASN A 330 -5.53 -80.13 25.52
CA ASN A 330 -6.34 -80.75 26.55
C ASN A 330 -7.34 -81.77 25.98
N LEU A 331 -7.98 -81.46 24.84
CA LEU A 331 -8.84 -82.39 24.10
C LEU A 331 -8.08 -83.61 23.59
N SER A 332 -6.87 -83.41 23.04
CA SER A 332 -6.01 -84.52 22.62
C SER A 332 -5.65 -85.42 23.79
N LYS A 333 -5.42 -84.87 25.00
CA LYS A 333 -5.16 -85.65 26.22
C LYS A 333 -6.39 -86.43 26.69
N THR A 334 -7.58 -85.85 26.62
CA THR A 334 -8.84 -86.54 26.96
C THR A 334 -9.18 -87.65 25.96
N LEU A 335 -9.00 -87.40 24.66
CA LEU A 335 -9.15 -88.41 23.59
C LEU A 335 -8.12 -89.54 23.65
N THR A 336 -6.98 -89.36 24.31
CA THR A 336 -6.05 -90.47 24.60
C THR A 336 -6.45 -91.32 25.80
N VAL A 337 -7.36 -90.85 26.66
CA VAL A 337 -7.86 -91.59 27.83
C VAL A 337 -9.08 -92.46 27.45
N GLU A 338 -9.87 -92.05 26.47
CA GLU A 338 -10.93 -92.87 25.88
C GLU A 338 -10.44 -93.59 24.62
N ASN A 339 -10.27 -94.91 24.71
CA ASN A 339 -9.86 -95.79 23.62
C ASN A 339 -10.72 -95.62 22.34
N ARG A 340 -10.26 -94.79 21.39
CA ARG A 340 -10.31 -94.97 19.92
C ARG A 340 -9.69 -93.76 19.21
N LYS A 341 -8.56 -93.95 18.52
CA LYS A 341 -7.94 -92.94 17.64
C LYS A 341 -8.71 -92.80 16.31
N PRO A 342 -9.19 -91.61 15.90
CA PRO A 342 -9.38 -91.29 14.51
C PRO A 342 -8.15 -90.54 13.99
N LYS A 343 -7.58 -90.99 12.86
CA LYS A 343 -6.40 -90.40 12.19
C LYS A 343 -6.59 -88.93 11.73
N GLU A 344 -7.79 -88.38 11.82
CA GLU A 344 -8.15 -87.08 11.25
C GLU A 344 -7.76 -85.89 12.14
N TYR A 345 -7.66 -86.06 13.46
CA TYR A 345 -7.36 -84.95 14.38
C TYR A 345 -5.88 -84.52 14.42
N GLN A 346 -4.94 -85.42 14.10
CA GLN A 346 -3.51 -85.07 14.05
C GLN A 346 -3.17 -84.10 12.91
N GLY A 347 -3.89 -84.19 11.78
CA GLY A 347 -3.71 -83.27 10.66
C GLY A 347 -4.13 -81.84 11.00
N ILE A 348 -5.25 -81.69 11.71
CA ILE A 348 -5.80 -80.39 12.12
C ILE A 348 -4.89 -79.71 13.15
N VAL A 349 -4.41 -80.44 14.16
CA VAL A 349 -3.47 -79.90 15.17
C VAL A 349 -2.15 -79.45 14.51
N GLY A 350 -1.61 -80.24 13.57
CA GLY A 350 -0.39 -79.90 12.84
C GLY A 350 -0.55 -78.76 11.83
N PHE A 351 -1.76 -78.54 11.31
CA PHE A 351 -2.09 -77.39 10.46
C PHE A 351 -2.19 -76.11 11.28
N ILE A 352 -2.90 -76.15 12.41
CA ILE A 352 -3.06 -74.99 13.31
C ILE A 352 -1.72 -74.57 13.90
N LYS A 353 -0.86 -75.52 14.34
CA LYS A 353 0.49 -75.20 14.84
C LYS A 353 1.34 -74.43 13.82
N ARG A 354 1.29 -74.86 12.55
CA ARG A 354 2.00 -74.17 11.46
C ARG A 354 1.40 -72.82 11.13
N LEU A 355 0.08 -72.66 11.25
CA LEU A 355 -0.59 -71.37 11.08
C LEU A 355 -0.19 -70.38 12.18
N VAL A 356 -0.09 -70.84 13.43
CA VAL A 356 0.37 -70.03 14.57
C VAL A 356 1.84 -69.63 14.41
N GLU A 357 2.74 -70.56 14.02
CA GLU A 357 4.15 -70.25 13.76
C GLU A 357 4.34 -69.25 12.61
N TYR A 358 3.42 -69.22 11.63
CA TYR A 358 3.44 -68.27 10.52
C TYR A 358 2.93 -66.88 10.91
N VAL A 359 1.99 -66.78 11.85
CA VAL A 359 1.42 -65.50 12.33
C VAL A 359 2.34 -64.79 13.34
N ILE A 360 3.18 -65.54 14.07
CA ILE A 360 4.14 -65.00 15.05
C ILE A 360 5.44 -64.49 14.38
N LYS A 361 5.71 -64.89 13.14
CA LYS A 361 6.88 -64.47 12.35
C LYS A 361 6.56 -63.26 11.48
#